data_AF-A9WLP9-F1
#
_entry.id   AF-A9WLP9-F1
#
_cell.length_a   1.000
_cell.length_b   1.000
_cell.length_c   1.000
_cell.angle_alpha   90.00
_cell.angle_beta   90.00
_cell.angle_gamma   90.00
#
_symmetry.space_group_name_H-M   'P 1'
#
loop_
_entity.id
_entity.type
_entity.pdbx_description
1 polymer ?
#
loop_
_entity_poly.entity_id
_entity_poly.type
_entity_poly.pdbx_seq_one_letter_code
_entity_poly.pdbx_strand_id
1 'polypeptide(L)'
;MGDGIAVESRHVGNNWLPLTVLALLFLSGAAADLSTSSNSSLIALHYAVGSMILAFVTWLWFLNRKPAMTGTAKTYLYLACGVEFGVLFGGAIEPFRGLGGWLVLGIGLAWYGRVEQARILVTVGAICSVSALLALFAPAPVLSGILQGISAVACVIAAMRLHTMLHGRRTPRRPMELGSLTDLVKPDLSDRHESADLQQHHSVLGARSERLGDIERIRGAGRVDP
;
A
#
# COMPACT_ATOMS: atom_id res chain seq x y z
N MET A 1 2.01 -27.14 -19.30
CA MET A 1 1.09 -25.99 -19.17
C MET A 1 1.26 -25.44 -17.78
N GLY A 2 2.08 -24.39 -17.64
CA GLY A 2 2.26 -23.72 -16.36
C GLY A 2 1.18 -22.65 -16.25
N ASP A 3 0.22 -22.85 -15.35
CA ASP A 3 -0.65 -21.77 -14.91
C ASP A 3 0.23 -20.73 -14.22
N GLY A 4 0.63 -19.72 -14.99
CA GLY A 4 1.25 -18.54 -14.44
C GLY A 4 0.27 -17.95 -13.44
N ILE A 5 0.58 -18.11 -12.15
CA ILE A 5 -0.10 -17.40 -11.07
C ILE A 5 0.14 -15.92 -11.37
N ALA A 6 -0.80 -15.31 -12.10
CA ALA A 6 -0.84 -13.88 -12.28
C ALA A 6 -0.97 -13.33 -10.86
N VAL A 7 0.14 -12.82 -10.33
CA VAL A 7 0.15 -12.09 -9.08
C VAL A 7 -0.66 -10.84 -9.37
N GLU A 8 -1.97 -10.94 -9.12
CA GLU A 8 -2.92 -9.87 -9.27
C GLU A 8 -2.44 -8.76 -8.35
N SER A 9 -1.75 -7.78 -8.95
CA SER A 9 -1.14 -6.70 -8.21
C SER A 9 -2.27 -5.92 -7.58
N ARG A 10 -2.51 -6.15 -6.28
CA ARG A 10 -3.58 -5.53 -5.50
C ARG A 10 -3.57 -4.03 -5.78
N HIS A 11 -4.56 -3.60 -6.56
CA HIS A 11 -4.68 -2.22 -6.98
C HIS A 11 -5.15 -1.43 -5.76
N VAL A 12 -4.25 -0.62 -5.19
CA VAL A 12 -4.57 0.18 -4.01
C VAL A 12 -5.42 1.34 -4.49
N GLY A 13 -6.71 1.32 -4.15
CA GLY A 13 -7.66 2.35 -4.53
C GLY A 13 -7.20 3.75 -4.15
N ASN A 14 -7.30 4.67 -5.10
CA ASN A 14 -6.87 6.05 -4.98
C ASN A 14 -7.89 6.89 -4.19
N ASN A 15 -7.94 6.69 -2.87
CA ASN A 15 -8.93 7.26 -1.96
C ASN A 15 -8.37 8.37 -1.05
N TRP A 16 -7.21 8.94 -1.37
CA TRP A 16 -6.60 9.96 -0.50
C TRP A 16 -7.37 11.28 -0.51
N LEU A 17 -7.94 11.69 -1.65
CA LEU A 17 -8.65 12.97 -1.75
C LEU A 17 -9.93 13.00 -0.88
N PRO A 18 -10.84 12.00 -0.95
CA PRO A 18 -12.00 11.95 -0.05
C PRO A 18 -11.60 11.98 1.43
N LEU A 19 -10.50 11.31 1.82
CA LEU A 19 -10.00 11.36 3.19
C LEU A 19 -9.49 12.75 3.59
N THR A 20 -8.83 13.47 2.69
CA THR A 20 -8.40 14.85 2.95
C THR A 20 -9.61 15.76 3.17
N VAL A 21 -10.66 15.62 2.36
CA VAL A 21 -11.90 16.39 2.52
C VAL A 21 -12.59 16.03 3.84
N LEU A 22 -12.65 14.74 4.18
CA LEU A 22 -13.20 14.29 5.47
C LEU A 22 -12.37 14.81 6.67
N ALA A 23 -11.05 14.87 6.53
CA ALA A 23 -10.18 15.46 7.55
C ALA A 23 -10.47 16.95 7.76
N LEU A 24 -10.66 17.71 6.67
CA LEU A 24 -11.05 19.11 6.74
C LEU A 24 -12.42 19.28 7.38
N LEU A 25 -13.37 18.39 7.07
CA LEU A 25 -14.69 18.38 7.70
C LEU A 25 -14.56 18.24 9.22
N PHE A 26 -13.84 17.22 9.71
CA PHE A 26 -13.63 17.05 11.16
C PHE A 26 -12.84 18.19 11.81
N LEU A 27 -11.86 18.76 11.10
CA LEU A 27 -11.12 19.91 11.62
C LEU A 27 -12.00 21.15 11.75
N SER A 28 -12.87 21.41 10.76
CA SER A 28 -13.83 22.51 10.80
C SER A 28 -14.95 22.28 11.81
N GLY A 29 -15.38 21.03 12.01
CA GLY A 29 -16.28 20.64 13.09
C GLY A 29 -15.65 20.90 14.46
N ALA A 30 -14.37 20.58 14.65
CA ALA A 30 -13.66 20.84 15.89
C ALA A 30 -13.59 22.34 16.19
N ALA A 31 -13.36 23.17 15.16
CA ALA A 31 -13.40 24.62 15.29
C ALA A 31 -14.82 25.14 15.59
N ALA A 32 -15.86 24.54 15.00
CA ALA A 32 -17.26 24.87 15.27
C ALA A 32 -17.63 24.55 16.73
N ASP A 33 -17.24 23.38 17.23
CA ASP A 33 -17.47 22.95 18.63
C ASP A 33 -16.80 23.89 19.66
N LEU A 34 -15.66 24.49 19.31
CA LEU A 34 -14.94 25.43 20.18
C LEU A 34 -15.46 26.86 20.09
N SER A 35 -16.06 27.24 18.96
CA SER A 35 -16.56 28.61 18.71
C SER A 35 -18.03 28.80 19.04
N THR A 36 -18.82 27.72 18.98
CA THR A 36 -20.24 27.74 19.32
C THR A 36 -20.47 27.09 20.68
N SER A 37 -21.47 27.56 21.43
CA SER A 37 -21.91 26.81 22.61
C SER A 37 -22.36 25.41 22.15
N SER A 38 -21.94 24.37 22.88
CA SER A 38 -21.95 22.93 22.51
C SER A 38 -23.29 22.30 22.11
N ASN A 39 -24.37 23.07 21.96
CA ASN A 39 -25.72 22.56 21.73
C ASN A 39 -26.46 23.30 20.61
N SER A 40 -25.74 23.95 19.69
CA SER A 40 -26.38 24.65 18.59
C SER A 40 -26.79 23.67 17.48
N SER A 41 -28.03 23.80 16.99
CA SER A 41 -28.51 23.14 15.76
C SER A 41 -27.62 23.42 14.54
N LEU A 42 -26.78 24.46 14.62
CA LEU A 42 -25.76 24.78 13.63
C LEU A 42 -24.71 23.67 13.45
N ILE A 43 -24.38 22.90 14.50
CA ILE A 43 -23.41 21.79 14.39
C ILE A 43 -23.99 20.66 13.53
N ALA A 44 -25.27 20.33 13.73
CA ALA A 44 -25.96 19.35 12.90
C ALA A 44 -26.03 19.80 11.43
N LEU A 45 -26.36 21.08 11.20
CA LEU A 45 -26.37 21.65 9.85
C LEU A 45 -24.96 21.63 9.22
N HIS A 46 -23.92 21.93 9.99
CA HIS A 46 -22.53 21.87 9.53
C HIS A 46 -22.16 20.48 9.01
N TYR A 47 -22.47 19.42 9.77
CA TYR A 47 -22.19 18.05 9.34
C TYR A 47 -23.03 17.61 8.14
N ALA A 48 -24.29 18.03 8.06
CA ALA A 48 -25.16 17.73 6.91
C ALA A 48 -24.67 18.42 5.62
N VAL A 49 -24.33 19.71 5.69
CA VAL A 49 -23.78 20.43 4.53
C VAL A 49 -22.40 19.87 4.17
N GLY A 50 -21.58 19.57 5.18
CA GLY A 50 -20.27 18.99 5.00
C GLY A 50 -20.28 17.59 4.36
N SER A 51 -21.23 16.73 4.75
CA SER A 51 -21.40 15.41 4.13
C SER A 51 -21.81 15.54 2.67
N MET A 52 -22.75 16.44 2.34
CA MET A 52 -23.13 16.71 0.95
C MET A 52 -21.94 17.19 0.10
N ILE A 53 -21.11 18.09 0.63
CA ILE A 53 -19.88 18.54 -0.06
C ILE A 53 -18.93 17.35 -0.26
N LEU A 54 -18.71 16.55 0.78
CA LEU A 54 -17.87 15.36 0.71
C LEU A 54 -18.38 14.36 -0.35
N ALA A 55 -19.69 14.08 -0.38
CA ALA A 55 -20.32 13.21 -1.34
C ALA A 55 -20.15 13.74 -2.77
N PHE A 56 -20.35 15.05 -2.98
CA PHE A 56 -20.16 15.69 -4.28
C PHE A 56 -18.70 15.62 -4.77
N VAL A 57 -17.73 15.96 -3.91
CA VAL A 57 -16.30 15.88 -4.26
C VAL A 57 -15.88 14.43 -4.54
N THR A 58 -16.37 13.50 -3.72
CA THR A 58 -16.11 12.06 -3.90
C THR A 58 -16.69 11.54 -5.21
N TRP A 59 -17.91 11.97 -5.56
CA TRP A 59 -18.54 11.65 -6.84
C TRP A 59 -17.73 12.18 -8.02
N LEU A 60 -17.37 13.47 -8.04
CA LEU A 60 -16.53 14.06 -9.08
C LEU A 60 -15.16 13.37 -9.21
N TRP A 61 -14.59 12.99 -8.09
CA TRP A 61 -13.33 12.25 -8.06
C TRP A 61 -13.45 10.87 -8.73
N PHE A 62 -14.53 10.15 -8.44
CA PHE A 62 -14.80 8.83 -9.03
C PHE A 62 -15.12 8.89 -10.52
N LEU A 63 -15.74 9.97 -11.01
CA LEU A 63 -15.95 10.17 -12.45
C LEU A 63 -14.61 10.27 -13.21
N ASN A 64 -13.61 10.93 -12.61
CA ASN A 64 -12.32 11.19 -13.26
C ASN A 64 -11.31 10.07 -13.07
N ARG A 65 -11.51 9.19 -12.08
CA ARG A 65 -10.55 8.15 -11.75
C ARG A 65 -11.29 6.85 -11.49
N LYS A 66 -11.04 5.83 -12.31
CA LYS A 66 -11.61 4.48 -12.13
C LYS A 66 -11.31 4.02 -10.70
N PRO A 67 -12.32 3.95 -9.83
CA PRO A 67 -12.10 3.43 -8.49
C PRO A 67 -11.75 1.96 -8.59
N ALA A 68 -10.97 1.49 -7.63
CA ALA A 68 -10.70 0.07 -7.46
C ALA A 68 -11.96 -0.62 -6.90
N MET A 69 -13.13 -0.46 -7.55
CA MET A 69 -14.39 -0.96 -7.03
C MET A 69 -14.35 -2.48 -7.03
N THR A 70 -14.10 -3.04 -5.86
CA THR A 70 -14.24 -4.47 -5.62
C THR A 70 -15.70 -4.86 -5.44
N GLY A 71 -16.55 -3.92 -5.02
CA GLY A 71 -18.00 -4.11 -4.87
C GLY A 71 -18.81 -3.78 -6.13
N THR A 72 -20.11 -4.11 -6.10
CA THR A 72 -21.05 -3.68 -7.15
C THR A 72 -21.40 -2.20 -7.00
N ALA A 73 -21.70 -1.50 -8.11
CA ALA A 73 -22.14 -0.09 -8.07
C ALA A 73 -23.32 0.14 -7.11
N LYS A 74 -24.23 -0.83 -6.99
CA LYS A 74 -25.37 -0.80 -6.05
C LYS A 74 -24.91 -0.73 -4.60
N THR A 75 -23.86 -1.46 -4.24
CA THR A 75 -23.29 -1.45 -2.87
C THR A 75 -22.81 -0.06 -2.48
N TYR A 76 -22.10 0.64 -3.36
CA TYR A 76 -21.65 2.01 -3.11
C TYR A 76 -22.80 3.00 -3.06
N LEU A 77 -23.81 2.83 -3.91
CA LEU A 77 -25.02 3.67 -3.87
C LEU A 77 -25.76 3.51 -2.53
N TYR A 78 -25.99 2.28 -2.08
CA TYR A 78 -26.63 2.02 -0.79
C TYR A 78 -25.80 2.56 0.37
N LEU A 79 -24.48 2.46 0.30
CA LEU A 79 -23.60 3.01 1.32
C LEU A 79 -23.66 4.54 1.35
N ALA A 80 -23.58 5.19 0.19
CA ALA A 80 -23.69 6.65 0.09
C ALA A 80 -25.04 7.16 0.58
N CYS A 81 -26.14 6.56 0.13
CA CYS A 81 -27.48 6.89 0.62
C CYS A 81 -27.61 6.63 2.12
N GLY A 82 -27.16 5.47 2.61
CA GLY A 82 -27.24 5.11 4.03
C GLY A 82 -26.44 6.07 4.92
N VAL A 83 -25.26 6.50 4.48
CA VAL A 83 -24.45 7.51 5.18
C VAL A 83 -25.14 8.86 5.18
N GLU A 84 -25.63 9.35 4.04
CA GLU A 84 -26.31 10.66 4.00
C GLU A 84 -27.60 10.67 4.84
N PHE A 85 -28.44 9.65 4.70
CA PHE A 85 -29.62 9.52 5.56
C PHE A 85 -29.22 9.44 7.03
N GLY A 86 -28.22 8.61 7.37
CA GLY A 86 -27.75 8.50 8.73
C GLY A 86 -27.18 9.80 9.29
N VAL A 87 -26.48 10.61 8.48
CA VAL A 87 -25.98 11.93 8.90
C VAL A 87 -27.14 12.89 9.16
N LEU A 88 -28.13 12.95 8.26
CA LEU A 88 -29.32 13.79 8.41
C LEU A 88 -30.14 13.39 9.65
N PHE A 89 -30.42 12.10 9.83
CA PHE A 89 -31.16 11.60 10.99
C PHE A 89 -30.34 11.71 12.28
N GLY A 90 -29.04 11.43 12.23
CA GLY A 90 -28.13 11.54 13.37
C GLY A 90 -27.99 12.98 13.86
N GLY A 91 -28.11 13.96 12.97
CA GLY A 91 -28.16 15.38 13.33
C GLY A 91 -29.53 15.83 13.87
N ALA A 92 -30.62 15.20 13.43
CA ALA A 92 -31.99 15.56 13.81
C ALA A 92 -32.41 15.03 15.19
N ILE A 93 -31.80 13.94 15.66
CA ILE A 93 -32.17 13.32 16.93
C ILE A 93 -31.49 14.06 18.09
N GLU A 94 -32.30 14.60 19.00
CA GLU A 94 -31.85 15.46 20.10
C GLU A 94 -30.75 14.85 21.00
N PRO A 95 -30.78 13.56 21.42
CA PRO A 95 -29.69 12.98 22.20
C PRO A 95 -28.36 12.89 21.44
N PHE A 96 -28.35 12.97 20.10
CA PHE A 96 -27.13 12.92 19.30
C PHE A 96 -26.54 14.31 19.00
N ARG A 97 -27.26 15.41 19.28
CA ARG A 97 -26.77 16.81 19.30
C ARG A 97 -25.75 17.18 18.20
N GLY A 98 -25.93 16.70 16.96
CA GLY A 98 -24.99 16.93 15.85
C GLY A 98 -23.76 16.00 15.80
N LEU A 99 -23.43 15.30 16.89
CA LEU A 99 -22.38 14.26 16.94
C LEU A 99 -22.78 12.98 16.20
N GLY A 100 -24.08 12.74 16.02
CA GLY A 100 -24.60 11.59 15.27
C GLY A 100 -24.08 11.54 13.84
N GLY A 101 -23.93 12.70 13.18
CA GLY A 101 -23.36 12.78 11.83
C GLY A 101 -21.91 12.30 11.77
N TRP A 102 -21.09 12.71 12.73
CA TRP A 102 -19.71 12.24 12.86
C TRP A 102 -19.62 10.73 13.09
N LEU A 103 -20.46 10.18 13.97
CA LEU A 103 -20.52 8.73 14.21
C LEU A 103 -20.87 7.97 12.93
N VAL A 104 -21.89 8.40 12.20
CA VAL A 104 -22.32 7.76 10.95
C VAL A 104 -21.23 7.85 9.87
N LEU A 105 -20.54 8.98 9.75
CA LEU A 105 -19.41 9.12 8.83
C LEU A 105 -18.28 8.14 9.17
N GLY A 106 -17.97 7.95 10.45
CA GLY A 106 -16.99 6.96 10.91
C GLY A 106 -17.39 5.53 10.54
N ILE A 107 -18.63 5.15 10.80
CA ILE A 107 -19.16 3.81 10.48
C ILE A 107 -19.18 3.59 8.96
N GLY A 108 -19.65 4.58 8.20
CA GLY A 108 -19.66 4.56 6.75
C GLY A 108 -18.28 4.37 6.15
N LEU A 109 -17.28 5.08 6.68
CA LEU A 109 -15.88 4.94 6.27
C LEU A 109 -15.32 3.55 6.59
N ALA A 110 -15.62 3.00 7.77
CA ALA A 110 -15.19 1.66 8.14
C ALA A 110 -15.81 0.59 7.23
N TRP A 111 -17.09 0.73 6.93
CA TRP A 111 -17.82 -0.17 6.03
C TRP A 111 -17.30 -0.07 4.59
N TYR A 112 -17.06 1.15 4.10
CA TYR A 112 -16.41 1.38 2.81
C TYR A 112 -15.04 0.69 2.75
N GLY A 113 -14.22 0.86 3.79
CA GLY A 113 -12.93 0.17 3.92
C GLY A 113 -13.05 -1.34 3.92
N ARG A 114 -14.11 -1.89 4.52
CA ARG A 114 -14.39 -3.34 4.55
C ARG A 114 -14.71 -3.87 3.16
N VAL A 115 -15.56 -3.16 2.41
CA VAL A 115 -15.91 -3.49 1.01
C VAL A 115 -14.65 -3.47 0.16
N GLU A 116 -13.86 -2.39 0.24
CA GLU A 116 -12.63 -2.23 -0.55
C GLU A 116 -11.42 -3.03 -0.05
N GLN A 117 -11.59 -3.85 1.00
CA GLN A 117 -10.52 -4.57 1.67
C GLN A 117 -9.33 -3.68 2.11
N ALA A 118 -9.58 -2.38 2.26
CA ALA A 118 -8.60 -1.37 2.61
C ALA A 118 -8.52 -1.24 4.14
N ARG A 119 -7.66 -2.06 4.76
CA ARG A 119 -7.49 -2.12 6.22
C ARG A 119 -7.28 -0.74 6.87
N ILE A 120 -6.57 0.16 6.19
CA ILE A 120 -6.34 1.54 6.66
C ILE A 120 -7.66 2.30 6.84
N LEU A 121 -8.59 2.19 5.88
CA LEU A 121 -9.89 2.86 5.96
C LEU A 121 -10.76 2.27 7.09
N VAL A 122 -10.70 0.95 7.29
CA VAL A 122 -11.39 0.29 8.41
C VAL A 122 -10.88 0.82 9.75
N THR A 123 -9.56 0.90 9.92
CA THR A 123 -8.97 1.38 11.19
C THR A 123 -9.29 2.85 11.46
N VAL A 124 -9.25 3.70 10.43
CA VAL A 124 -9.56 5.14 10.59
C VAL A 124 -11.03 5.33 10.87
N GLY A 125 -11.92 4.66 10.14
CA GLY A 125 -13.36 4.72 10.40
C GLY A 125 -13.71 4.22 11.80
N ALA A 126 -13.05 3.16 12.28
CA ALA A 126 -13.21 2.67 13.64
C ALA A 126 -12.74 3.71 14.69
N ILE A 127 -11.58 4.35 14.48
CA ILE A 127 -11.11 5.45 15.35
C ILE A 127 -12.14 6.58 15.39
N CYS A 128 -12.61 7.05 14.23
CA CYS A 128 -13.61 8.11 14.16
C CYS A 128 -14.92 7.72 14.87
N SER A 129 -15.38 6.48 14.69
CA SER A 129 -16.62 6.00 15.33
C SER A 129 -16.49 5.93 16.85
N VAL A 130 -15.36 5.42 17.35
CA VAL A 130 -15.07 5.35 18.79
C VAL A 130 -14.94 6.76 19.37
N SER A 131 -14.24 7.66 18.68
CA SER A 131 -14.12 9.06 19.11
C SER A 131 -15.48 9.76 19.16
N ALA A 132 -16.35 9.55 18.17
CA ALA A 132 -17.71 10.09 18.17
C ALA A 132 -18.56 9.51 19.31
N LEU A 133 -18.45 8.20 19.56
CA LEU A 133 -19.16 7.55 20.66
C LEU A 133 -18.68 8.06 22.02
N LEU A 134 -17.37 8.24 22.21
CA LEU A 134 -16.82 8.83 23.43
C LEU A 134 -17.27 10.28 23.63
N ALA A 135 -17.39 11.05 22.55
CA ALA A 135 -17.87 12.41 22.61
C ALA A 135 -19.35 12.51 23.06
N LEU A 136 -20.18 11.51 22.76
CA LEU A 136 -21.57 11.46 23.28
C LEU A 136 -21.64 11.38 24.81
N PHE A 137 -20.63 10.78 25.44
CA PHE A 137 -20.56 10.66 26.91
C PHE A 137 -19.75 11.78 27.56
N ALA A 138 -19.15 12.67 26.78
CA ALA A 138 -18.32 13.77 27.26
C ALA A 138 -19.16 15.04 27.48
N PRO A 139 -19.39 15.49 28.73
CA PRO A 139 -20.16 16.71 28.98
C PRO A 139 -19.42 18.01 28.57
N ALA A 140 -18.13 17.92 28.19
CA ALA A 140 -17.29 19.08 27.92
C ALA A 140 -17.11 19.34 26.40
N PRO A 141 -17.46 20.53 25.87
CA PRO A 141 -17.24 20.90 24.47
C PRO A 141 -15.80 20.69 24.01
N VAL A 142 -14.86 21.06 24.89
CA VAL A 142 -13.42 20.96 24.63
C VAL A 142 -13.02 19.53 24.32
N LEU A 143 -13.62 18.54 25.01
CA LEU A 143 -13.30 17.14 24.80
C LEU A 143 -13.84 16.64 23.45
N SER A 144 -15.05 17.06 23.04
CA SER A 144 -15.57 16.79 21.70
C SER A 144 -14.66 17.35 20.61
N GLY A 145 -14.25 18.62 20.74
CA GLY A 145 -13.33 19.25 19.79
C GLY A 145 -11.97 18.54 19.69
N ILE A 146 -11.40 18.09 20.81
CA ILE A 146 -10.16 17.28 20.82
C ILE A 146 -10.36 15.96 20.09
N LEU A 147 -11.45 15.24 20.37
CA LEU A 147 -11.75 13.95 19.76
C LEU A 147 -12.02 14.07 18.24
N GLN A 148 -12.65 15.16 17.80
CA GLN A 148 -12.77 15.49 16.37
C GLN A 148 -11.41 15.83 15.75
N GLY A 149 -10.55 16.56 16.47
CA GLY A 149 -9.17 16.81 16.06
C GLY A 149 -8.37 15.51 15.88
N ILE A 150 -8.51 14.55 16.79
CA ILE A 150 -7.89 13.22 16.67
C ILE A 150 -8.39 12.51 15.41
N SER A 151 -9.70 12.57 15.12
CA SER A 151 -10.28 12.01 13.90
C SER A 151 -9.70 12.66 12.64
N ALA A 152 -9.56 14.00 12.63
CA ALA A 152 -8.94 14.73 11.53
C ALA A 152 -7.48 14.29 11.31
N VAL A 153 -6.68 14.20 12.38
CA VAL A 153 -5.28 13.74 12.31
C VAL A 153 -5.20 12.32 11.77
N ALA A 154 -6.06 11.40 12.24
CA ALA A 154 -6.10 10.03 11.74
C ALA A 154 -6.42 9.98 10.23
N CYS A 155 -7.38 10.79 9.77
CA CYS A 155 -7.70 10.91 8.34
C CYS A 155 -6.54 11.47 7.52
N VAL A 156 -5.82 12.49 8.01
CA VAL A 156 -4.63 13.05 7.33
C VAL A 156 -3.52 12.01 7.20
N ILE A 157 -3.19 11.31 8.29
CA ILE A 157 -2.15 10.27 8.27
C ILE A 157 -2.51 9.17 7.27
N ALA A 158 -3.78 8.76 7.23
CA ALA A 158 -4.27 7.78 6.28
C ALA A 158 -4.23 8.28 4.83
N ALA A 159 -4.60 9.54 4.59
CA ALA A 159 -4.50 10.18 3.27
C ALA A 159 -3.04 10.24 2.80
N MET A 160 -2.11 10.65 3.66
CA MET A 160 -0.66 10.66 3.35
C MET A 160 -0.12 9.25 3.06
N ARG A 161 -0.51 8.25 3.85
CA ARG A 161 -0.15 6.84 3.62
C ARG A 161 -0.68 6.35 2.26
N LEU A 162 -1.93 6.64 1.92
CA LEU A 162 -2.50 6.25 0.62
C LEU A 162 -1.85 7.02 -0.55
N HIS A 163 -1.55 8.30 -0.36
CA HIS A 163 -0.87 9.13 -1.36
C HIS A 163 0.55 8.62 -1.65
N THR A 164 1.30 8.26 -0.60
CA THR A 164 2.65 7.68 -0.74
C THR A 164 2.61 6.28 -1.36
N MET A 165 1.63 5.44 -1.04
CA MET A 165 1.46 4.14 -1.72
C MET A 165 1.14 4.27 -3.21
N LEU A 166 0.40 5.33 -3.60
CA LEU A 166 0.08 5.60 -5.00
C LEU A 166 1.31 6.05 -5.80
N HIS A 167 2.13 6.94 -5.24
CA HIS A 167 3.27 7.53 -5.94
C HIS A 167 4.58 6.71 -5.77
N GLY A 168 4.72 5.96 -4.68
CA GLY A 168 5.92 5.17 -4.36
C GLY A 168 6.13 3.92 -5.23
N ARG A 169 5.11 3.47 -5.97
CA ARG A 169 5.21 2.30 -6.88
C ARG A 169 5.85 2.61 -8.23
N ARG A 170 6.31 3.85 -8.46
CA ARG A 170 7.11 4.21 -9.64
C ARG A 170 8.55 4.47 -9.24
N THR A 171 9.21 3.52 -8.59
CA THR A 171 10.62 3.37 -8.95
C THR A 171 10.54 2.87 -10.39
N PRO A 172 10.95 3.65 -11.41
CA PRO A 172 11.22 3.02 -12.69
C PRO A 172 12.14 1.87 -12.32
N ARG A 173 11.77 0.63 -12.66
CA ARG A 173 12.82 -0.35 -12.94
C ARG A 173 13.72 0.45 -13.85
N ARG A 174 14.89 0.88 -13.35
CA ARG A 174 15.97 1.32 -14.24
C ARG A 174 15.91 0.26 -15.32
N PRO A 175 15.59 0.60 -16.58
CA PRO A 175 15.70 -0.38 -17.64
C PRO A 175 17.08 -0.94 -17.40
N MET A 176 17.10 -2.22 -16.98
CA MET A 176 18.32 -2.88 -16.56
C MET A 176 19.15 -2.73 -17.81
N GLU A 177 20.10 -1.78 -17.77
CA GLU A 177 20.80 -1.37 -18.97
C GLU A 177 21.33 -2.68 -19.50
N LEU A 178 20.82 -3.11 -20.66
CA LEU A 178 21.19 -4.40 -21.22
C LEU A 178 22.73 -4.46 -21.39
N GLY A 179 23.40 -3.28 -21.38
CA GLY A 179 24.84 -3.07 -21.25
C GLY A 179 25.48 -3.66 -19.97
N SER A 180 24.84 -3.57 -18.81
CA SER A 180 25.38 -4.13 -17.55
C SER A 180 25.25 -5.65 -17.47
N LEU A 181 24.27 -6.25 -18.17
CA LEU A 181 24.19 -7.71 -18.31
C LEU A 181 25.17 -8.23 -19.37
N THR A 182 25.55 -7.44 -20.39
CA THR A 182 26.66 -7.79 -21.29
C THR A 182 28.02 -7.66 -20.63
N ASP A 183 28.18 -6.79 -19.62
CA ASP A 183 29.41 -6.72 -18.83
C ASP A 183 29.50 -7.83 -17.77
N LEU A 184 28.37 -8.29 -17.20
CA LEU A 184 28.35 -9.48 -16.32
C LEU A 184 28.33 -10.82 -17.07
N VAL A 185 27.94 -10.84 -18.34
CA VAL A 185 28.04 -11.98 -19.27
C VAL A 185 29.14 -11.70 -20.30
N LYS A 186 30.20 -11.00 -19.89
CA LYS A 186 31.52 -11.28 -20.43
C LYS A 186 32.11 -12.32 -19.49
N PRO A 187 31.84 -13.63 -19.71
CA PRO A 187 32.57 -14.65 -18.99
C PRO A 187 34.04 -14.32 -19.16
N ASP A 188 34.75 -14.40 -18.05
CA ASP A 188 36.20 -14.37 -17.98
C ASP A 188 36.77 -15.52 -18.82
N LEU A 189 36.74 -15.32 -20.13
CA LEU A 189 37.32 -16.17 -21.16
C LEU A 189 38.81 -15.86 -21.31
N SER A 190 39.30 -14.81 -20.63
CA SER A 190 40.73 -14.55 -20.48
C SER A 190 41.36 -15.67 -19.63
N ASP A 191 40.73 -16.03 -18.51
CA ASP A 191 41.27 -17.05 -17.61
C ASP A 191 41.12 -18.50 -18.12
N ARG A 192 40.18 -18.77 -19.03
CA ARG A 192 40.01 -20.11 -19.64
C ARG A 192 41.00 -20.43 -20.77
N HIS A 193 41.54 -19.42 -21.46
CA HIS A 193 42.55 -19.69 -22.48
C HIS A 193 43.92 -19.95 -21.87
N GLU A 194 44.28 -19.30 -20.77
CA GLU A 194 45.56 -19.54 -20.08
C GLU A 194 45.61 -20.92 -19.39
N SER A 195 44.48 -21.39 -18.86
CA SER A 195 44.39 -22.71 -18.23
C SER A 195 44.37 -23.89 -19.23
N ALA A 196 43.92 -23.67 -20.47
CA ALA A 196 43.97 -24.69 -21.53
C ALA A 196 45.41 -24.89 -22.06
N ASP A 197 46.17 -23.82 -22.25
CA ASP A 197 47.56 -23.92 -22.71
C ASP A 197 48.47 -24.57 -21.65
N LEU A 198 48.24 -24.30 -20.36
CA LEU A 198 48.98 -24.96 -19.27
C LEU A 198 48.64 -26.44 -19.14
N GLN A 199 47.37 -26.83 -19.30
CA GLN A 199 46.99 -28.25 -19.31
C GLN A 199 47.56 -29.00 -20.52
N GLN A 200 47.61 -28.35 -21.69
CA GLN A 200 48.20 -28.96 -22.88
C GLN A 200 49.72 -29.15 -22.70
N HIS A 201 50.43 -28.20 -22.09
CA HIS A 201 51.85 -28.34 -21.79
C HIS A 201 52.18 -29.45 -20.78
N HIS A 202 51.33 -29.66 -19.76
CA HIS A 202 51.51 -30.76 -18.80
C HIS A 202 51.22 -32.14 -19.41
N SER A 203 50.26 -32.27 -20.32
CA SER A 203 49.95 -33.56 -20.98
C SER A 203 51.09 -34.04 -21.89
N VAL A 204 51.79 -33.11 -22.57
CA VAL A 204 52.93 -33.44 -23.43
C VAL A 204 54.16 -33.89 -22.62
N LEU A 205 54.36 -33.33 -21.42
CA LEU A 205 55.45 -33.75 -20.54
C LEU A 205 55.20 -35.13 -19.90
N GLY A 206 53.94 -35.47 -19.58
CA GLY A 206 53.57 -36.80 -19.07
C GLY A 206 53.81 -37.92 -20.09
N ALA A 207 53.37 -37.74 -21.34
CA ALA A 207 53.57 -38.74 -22.39
C ALA A 207 55.05 -38.97 -22.78
N ARG A 208 55.93 -37.99 -22.52
CA ARG A 208 57.37 -38.11 -22.77
C ARG A 208 58.09 -38.91 -21.68
N SER A 209 57.60 -38.89 -20.43
CA SER A 209 58.24 -39.65 -19.34
C SER A 209 57.93 -41.15 -19.43
N GLU A 210 56.72 -41.53 -19.85
CA GLU A 210 56.37 -42.95 -20.06
C GLU A 210 57.21 -43.61 -21.16
N ARG A 211 57.49 -42.89 -22.27
CA ARG A 211 58.35 -43.44 -23.35
C ARG A 211 59.80 -43.67 -22.92
N LEU A 212 60.31 -42.93 -21.94
CA LEU A 212 61.67 -43.12 -21.44
C LEU A 212 61.76 -44.35 -20.52
N GLY A 213 60.71 -44.66 -19.74
CA GLY A 213 60.65 -45.85 -18.90
C GLY A 213 60.64 -47.17 -19.70
N ASP A 214 59.95 -47.20 -20.85
CA ASP A 214 59.87 -48.41 -21.67
C ASP A 214 61.20 -48.76 -22.37
N ILE A 215 62.01 -47.75 -22.72
CA ILE A 215 63.33 -47.97 -23.35
C ILE A 215 64.31 -48.63 -22.35
N GLU A 216 64.29 -48.24 -21.07
CA GLU A 216 65.14 -48.89 -20.06
C GLU A 216 64.71 -50.33 -19.77
N ARG A 217 63.40 -50.62 -19.83
CA ARG A 217 62.88 -51.97 -19.58
C ARG A 217 63.30 -52.99 -20.65
N ILE A 218 63.37 -52.58 -21.92
CA ILE A 218 63.84 -53.44 -23.01
C ILE A 218 65.36 -53.70 -22.88
N ARG A 219 66.13 -52.76 -22.32
CA ARG A 219 67.58 -52.95 -22.13
C ARG A 219 67.93 -53.90 -20.99
N GLY A 220 67.04 -54.07 -20.00
CA GLY A 220 67.28 -54.92 -18.82
C GLY A 220 67.02 -56.43 -19.02
N ALA A 221 66.28 -56.82 -20.07
CA ALA A 221 65.83 -58.21 -20.25
C ALA A 221 66.84 -59.14 -20.94
N GLY A 222 68.06 -58.67 -21.24
CA GLY A 222 69.07 -59.42 -21.98
C GLY A 222 70.17 -60.09 -21.16
N ARG A 223 70.09 -60.13 -19.82
CA ARG A 223 71.13 -60.75 -18.98
C ARG A 223 70.68 -62.14 -18.51
N VAL A 224 70.90 -63.12 -19.38
CA VAL A 224 70.89 -64.54 -19.04
C VAL A 224 72.32 -64.86 -18.57
N ASP A 225 72.50 -65.03 -17.27
CA ASP A 225 73.77 -65.53 -16.73
C ASP A 225 73.79 -67.08 -16.77
N PRO A 226 74.96 -67.66 -17.11
CA PRO A 226 75.15 -69.08 -17.47
C PRO A 226 75.12 -70.07 -16.31
#